data_AF-A0A1D1XZD8-F1
#
_entry.id   AF-A0A1D1XZD8-F1
#
_cell.length_a   1.000
_cell.length_b   1.000
_cell.length_c   1.000
_cell.angle_alpha   90.00
_cell.angle_beta   90.00
_cell.angle_gamma   90.00
#
_symmetry.space_group_name_H-M   'P 1'
#
loop_
_entity.id
_entity.type
_entity.pdbx_description
1 polymer ?
#
loop_
_entity_poly.entity_id
_entity_poly.type
_entity_poly.pdbx_seq_one_letter_code
_entity_poly.pdbx_strand_id
1 'polypeptide(L)'
;FKDMIEGMRLDLKKSRYMNFDELYLYCYYVAGTVGLMSVPVMGIAPESKASTESVYNSALALGIANQLTNILRDVGEDARRGRIYLPQDELAQAGLSDMDIFQGKVTNKWRNFMKGQIKRARMFFDEAEAGVSELSSASRWPVWASLMIYRQILDAIEANDYNNFTKRAYVGKARRLLSLPIACARALAVPSRDMDMKL
;
A
#
# COMPACT_ATOMS: atom_id res chain seq x y z
N PHE A 1 0.22 -5.05 18.54
CA PHE A 1 1.59 -5.49 18.86
C PHE A 1 1.80 -7.01 18.78
N LYS A 2 1.00 -7.88 19.44
CA LYS A 2 1.17 -9.35 19.35
C LYS A 2 1.10 -9.88 17.91
N ASP A 3 0.10 -9.44 17.16
CA ASP A 3 -0.07 -9.76 15.73
C ASP A 3 1.15 -9.38 14.88
N MET A 4 1.75 -8.21 15.13
CA MET A 4 2.97 -7.79 14.43
C MET A 4 4.14 -8.75 14.69
N ILE A 5 4.30 -9.20 15.94
CA ILE A 5 5.34 -10.17 16.31
C ILE A 5 5.12 -11.50 15.57
N GLU A 6 3.86 -11.92 15.41
CA GLU A 6 3.54 -13.11 14.63
C GLU A 6 3.87 -12.94 13.15
N GLY A 7 3.59 -11.76 12.58
CA GLY A 7 4.05 -11.40 11.23
C GLY A 7 5.56 -11.52 11.04
N MET A 8 6.34 -11.02 12.00
CA MET A 8 7.80 -11.13 11.96
C MET A 8 8.28 -12.59 12.02
N ARG A 9 7.57 -13.47 12.75
CA ARG A 9 7.87 -14.90 12.79
C ARG A 9 7.54 -15.61 11.48
N LEU A 10 6.41 -15.26 10.86
CA LEU A 10 6.03 -15.77 9.54
C LEU A 10 7.10 -15.41 8.49
N ASP A 11 7.65 -14.20 8.56
CA ASP A 11 8.68 -13.71 7.63
C ASP A 11 9.96 -14.56 7.64
N LEU A 12 10.26 -15.24 8.75
CA LEU A 12 11.41 -16.14 8.89
C LEU A 12 11.25 -17.49 8.19
N LYS A 13 10.02 -17.89 7.88
CA LYS A 13 9.71 -19.26 7.40
C LYS A 13 9.00 -19.30 6.05
N LYS A 14 8.14 -18.32 5.77
CA LYS A 14 7.27 -18.32 4.59
C LYS A 14 7.89 -17.51 3.45
N SER A 15 8.03 -18.15 2.29
CA SER A 15 8.62 -17.56 1.09
C SER A 15 7.67 -17.52 -0.10
N ARG A 16 6.47 -18.13 0.00
CA ARG A 16 5.43 -18.22 -1.03
C ARG A 16 4.04 -18.05 -0.42
N TYR A 17 3.12 -17.49 -1.18
CA TYR A 17 1.74 -17.21 -0.77
C TYR A 17 0.78 -17.76 -1.81
N MET A 18 -0.08 -18.68 -1.41
CA MET A 18 -0.91 -19.45 -2.35
C MET A 18 -1.91 -18.58 -3.10
N ASN A 19 -2.48 -17.59 -2.42
CA ASN A 19 -3.49 -16.69 -2.95
C ASN A 19 -3.39 -15.30 -2.32
N PHE A 20 -4.24 -14.38 -2.78
CA PHE A 20 -4.26 -13.02 -2.24
C PHE A 20 -4.64 -12.96 -0.76
N ASP A 21 -5.50 -13.85 -0.25
CA ASP A 21 -5.90 -13.84 1.16
C ASP A 21 -4.71 -14.11 2.09
N GLU A 22 -3.84 -15.06 1.72
CA GLU A 22 -2.60 -15.31 2.46
C GLU A 22 -1.64 -14.12 2.41
N LEU A 23 -1.52 -13.48 1.24
CA LEU A 23 -0.71 -12.27 1.08
C LEU A 23 -1.28 -11.09 1.88
N TYR A 24 -2.61 -10.93 1.86
CA TYR A 24 -3.32 -9.92 2.63
C TYR A 24 -3.09 -10.11 4.13
N LEU A 25 -3.21 -11.34 4.62
CA LEU A 25 -2.97 -11.65 6.03
C LEU A 25 -1.52 -11.32 6.44
N TYR A 26 -0.56 -11.58 5.55
CA TYR A 26 0.82 -11.14 5.77
C TYR A 26 0.94 -9.62 5.83
N CYS A 27 0.35 -8.90 4.87
CA CYS A 27 0.34 -7.43 4.86
C CYS A 27 -0.32 -6.87 6.13
N TYR A 28 -1.41 -7.49 6.59
CA TYR A 28 -2.09 -7.16 7.84
C TYR A 28 -1.09 -7.24 8.99
N TYR A 29 -0.42 -8.38 9.15
CA TYR A 29 0.50 -8.57 10.27
C TYR A 29 1.67 -7.59 10.25
N VAL A 30 2.34 -7.40 9.11
CA VAL A 30 3.61 -6.66 9.06
C VAL A 30 3.45 -5.15 8.89
N ALA A 31 2.30 -4.68 8.40
CA ALA A 31 2.09 -3.25 8.11
C ALA A 31 0.70 -2.75 8.53
N GLY A 32 -0.35 -3.55 8.34
CA GLY A 32 -1.71 -3.21 8.79
C GLY A 32 -1.77 -2.95 10.30
N THR A 33 -1.15 -3.82 11.09
CA THR A 33 -1.03 -3.65 12.54
C THR A 33 -0.30 -2.35 12.92
N VAL A 34 0.69 -1.92 12.14
CA VAL A 34 1.39 -0.64 12.36
C VAL A 34 0.44 0.53 12.13
N GLY A 35 -0.38 0.46 11.07
CA GLY A 35 -1.47 1.42 10.85
C GLY A 35 -2.41 1.52 12.06
N LEU A 36 -2.94 0.38 12.53
CA LEU A 36 -3.83 0.33 13.70
C LEU A 36 -3.18 0.90 14.98
N MET A 37 -1.90 0.61 15.21
CA MET A 37 -1.16 1.11 16.37
C MET A 37 -0.82 2.60 16.28
N SER A 38 -0.82 3.17 15.08
CA SER A 38 -0.55 4.59 14.85
C SER A 38 -1.76 5.49 15.13
N VAL A 39 -2.99 4.97 15.01
CA VAL A 39 -4.22 5.78 15.18
C VAL A 39 -4.29 6.50 16.54
N PRO A 40 -4.01 5.85 17.69
CA PRO A 40 -4.00 6.54 18.99
C PRO A 40 -2.96 7.66 19.09
N VAL A 41 -1.84 7.56 18.37
CA VAL A 41 -0.77 8.56 18.36
C VAL A 41 -1.17 9.73 17.46
N MET A 42 -1.73 9.45 16.30
CA MET A 42 -2.19 10.47 15.35
C MET A 42 -3.43 11.21 15.85
N GLY A 43 -4.25 10.53 16.66
CA GLY A 43 -5.50 11.03 17.22
C GLY A 43 -6.60 11.17 16.17
N ILE A 44 -7.85 10.96 16.58
CA ILE A 44 -9.04 11.28 15.79
C ILE A 44 -9.49 12.68 16.17
N ALA A 45 -9.84 13.50 15.19
CA ALA A 45 -10.26 14.87 15.44
C ALA A 45 -11.54 14.92 16.30
N PRO A 46 -11.65 15.83 17.29
CA PRO A 46 -12.88 15.96 18.09
C PRO A 46 -14.13 16.24 17.25
N GLU A 47 -13.96 16.92 16.11
CA GLU A 47 -15.02 17.23 15.15
C GLU A 47 -15.25 16.13 14.10
N SER A 48 -14.51 15.02 14.15
CA SER A 48 -14.68 13.86 13.26
C SER A 48 -16.10 13.33 13.35
N LYS A 49 -16.69 13.06 12.18
CA LYS A 49 -18.02 12.41 12.10
C LYS A 49 -17.91 10.91 11.80
N ALA A 50 -16.74 10.47 11.37
CA ALA A 50 -16.45 9.06 11.15
C ALA A 50 -16.48 8.29 12.47
N SER A 51 -16.94 7.03 12.41
CA SER A 51 -16.83 6.12 13.55
C SER A 51 -15.35 5.79 13.79
N THR A 52 -14.97 5.57 15.05
CA THR A 52 -13.61 5.11 15.38
C THR A 52 -13.22 3.90 14.54
N GLU A 53 -14.12 2.93 14.38
CA GLU A 53 -13.90 1.74 13.56
C GLU A 53 -13.54 2.09 12.11
N SER A 54 -14.24 3.03 11.47
CA SER A 54 -13.96 3.42 10.08
C SER A 54 -12.59 4.09 9.90
N VAL A 55 -12.13 4.86 10.91
CA VAL A 55 -10.78 5.45 10.90
C VAL A 55 -9.72 4.35 11.06
N TYR A 56 -9.96 3.36 11.93
CA TYR A 56 -9.07 2.21 12.07
C TYR A 56 -9.02 1.35 10.81
N ASN A 57 -10.15 1.15 10.13
CA ASN A 57 -10.21 0.45 8.83
C ASN A 57 -9.42 1.20 7.75
N SER A 58 -9.51 2.52 7.72
CA SER A 58 -8.72 3.36 6.80
C SER A 58 -7.21 3.29 7.10
N ALA A 59 -6.83 3.28 8.38
CA ALA A 59 -5.44 3.12 8.79
C ALA A 59 -4.89 1.73 8.47
N LEU A 60 -5.72 0.69 8.62
CA LEU A 60 -5.40 -0.67 8.17
C LEU A 60 -5.18 -0.69 6.66
N ALA A 61 -6.12 -0.15 5.86
CA ALA A 61 -6.01 -0.06 4.41
C ALA A 61 -4.72 0.65 3.98
N LEU A 62 -4.33 1.74 4.66
CA LEU A 62 -3.07 2.44 4.38
C LEU A 62 -1.84 1.54 4.63
N GLY A 63 -1.86 0.78 5.72
CA GLY A 63 -0.81 -0.21 6.02
C GLY A 63 -0.70 -1.28 4.95
N ILE A 64 -1.84 -1.85 4.52
CA ILE A 64 -1.91 -2.83 3.43
C ILE A 64 -1.38 -2.22 2.12
N ALA A 65 -1.86 -1.03 1.73
CA ALA A 65 -1.44 -0.35 0.51
C ALA A 65 0.08 -0.11 0.46
N ASN A 66 0.66 0.34 1.58
CA ASN A 66 2.10 0.55 1.69
C ASN A 66 2.88 -0.76 1.56
N GLN A 67 2.41 -1.86 2.16
CA GLN A 67 3.12 -3.13 2.07
C GLN A 67 2.99 -3.78 0.70
N LEU A 68 1.83 -3.73 0.07
CA LEU A 68 1.67 -4.13 -1.32
C LEU A 68 2.61 -3.33 -2.22
N THR A 69 2.72 -2.02 -1.99
CA THR A 69 3.65 -1.15 -2.75
C THR A 69 5.11 -1.56 -2.55
N ASN A 70 5.52 -1.92 -1.32
CA ASN A 70 6.87 -2.43 -1.06
C ASN A 70 7.13 -3.73 -1.84
N ILE A 71 6.21 -4.69 -1.77
CA ILE A 71 6.29 -5.97 -2.49
C ILE A 71 6.41 -5.76 -4.00
N LEU A 72 5.59 -4.87 -4.57
CA LEU A 72 5.62 -4.56 -5.99
C LEU A 72 6.88 -3.79 -6.40
N ARG A 73 7.46 -2.98 -5.53
CA ARG A 73 8.70 -2.25 -5.81
C ARG A 73 9.93 -3.15 -5.77
N ASP A 74 9.94 -4.13 -4.86
CA ASP A 74 11.15 -4.86 -4.45
C ASP A 74 11.19 -6.31 -4.97
N VAL A 75 10.30 -6.69 -5.91
CA VAL A 75 10.21 -8.06 -6.52
C VAL A 75 11.58 -8.67 -6.83
N GLY A 76 12.47 -7.95 -7.52
CA GLY A 76 13.78 -8.48 -7.88
C GLY A 76 14.72 -8.68 -6.69
N GLU A 77 14.65 -7.81 -5.68
CA GLU A 77 15.42 -7.97 -4.44
C GLU A 77 14.95 -9.18 -3.64
N ASP A 78 13.64 -9.34 -3.52
CA ASP A 78 13.01 -10.48 -2.84
C ASP A 78 13.34 -11.80 -3.55
N ALA A 79 13.26 -11.82 -4.89
CA ALA A 79 13.59 -12.99 -5.70
C ALA A 79 15.05 -13.43 -5.50
N ARG A 80 16.01 -12.49 -5.41
CA ARG A 80 17.42 -12.80 -5.11
C ARG A 80 17.62 -13.41 -3.72
N ARG A 81 16.69 -13.17 -2.79
CA ARG A 81 16.65 -13.79 -1.45
C ARG A 81 15.83 -15.09 -1.42
N GLY A 82 15.39 -15.59 -2.58
CA GLY A 82 14.56 -16.78 -2.68
C GLY A 82 13.09 -16.58 -2.31
N ARG A 83 12.61 -15.33 -2.22
CA ARG A 83 11.26 -14.98 -1.77
C ARG A 83 10.41 -14.46 -2.92
N ILE A 84 9.14 -14.87 -2.95
CA ILE A 84 8.14 -14.40 -3.91
C ILE A 84 6.85 -14.21 -3.13
N TYR A 85 6.53 -12.95 -2.84
CA TYR A 85 5.33 -12.57 -2.12
C TYR A 85 4.06 -12.60 -2.97
N LEU A 86 4.23 -12.48 -4.29
CA LEU A 86 3.14 -12.41 -5.25
C LEU A 86 2.27 -13.68 -5.19
N PRO A 87 0.92 -13.57 -5.27
CA PRO A 87 0.03 -14.71 -5.16
C PRO A 87 0.30 -15.75 -6.24
N GLN A 88 0.51 -17.01 -5.83
CA GLN A 88 0.92 -18.09 -6.72
C GLN A 88 -0.17 -18.50 -7.71
N ASP A 89 -1.43 -18.50 -7.25
CA ASP A 89 -2.60 -18.73 -8.11
C ASP A 89 -2.72 -17.67 -9.23
N GLU A 90 -2.52 -16.40 -8.91
CA GLU A 90 -2.60 -15.30 -9.87
C GLU A 90 -1.41 -15.29 -10.84
N LEU A 91 -0.21 -15.64 -10.36
CA LEU A 91 0.95 -15.86 -11.23
C LEU A 91 0.65 -17.00 -12.23
N ALA A 92 0.12 -18.13 -11.75
CA ALA A 92 -0.26 -19.25 -12.59
C ALA A 92 -1.35 -18.88 -13.62
N GLN A 93 -2.38 -18.12 -13.21
CA GLN A 93 -3.41 -17.59 -14.11
C GLN A 93 -2.84 -16.67 -15.19
N ALA A 94 -1.81 -15.89 -14.86
CA ALA A 94 -1.08 -15.07 -15.82
C ALA A 94 -0.09 -15.86 -16.69
N GLY A 95 0.04 -17.18 -16.46
CA GLY A 95 0.98 -18.06 -17.15
C GLY A 95 2.44 -17.73 -16.83
N LEU A 96 2.70 -17.36 -15.57
CA LEU A 96 4.01 -17.09 -14.97
C LEU A 96 4.32 -18.13 -13.89
N SER A 97 5.58 -18.52 -13.81
CA SER A 97 6.12 -19.43 -12.80
C SER A 97 7.16 -18.71 -11.93
N ASP A 98 7.53 -19.33 -10.82
CA ASP A 98 8.66 -18.88 -10.00
C ASP A 98 9.95 -18.70 -10.83
N MET A 99 10.19 -19.58 -11.81
CA MET A 99 11.36 -19.48 -12.69
C MET A 99 11.33 -18.21 -13.54
N ASP A 100 10.16 -17.75 -13.97
CA ASP A 100 10.04 -16.49 -14.70
C ASP A 100 10.39 -15.29 -13.81
N ILE A 101 9.98 -15.35 -12.54
CA ILE A 101 10.31 -14.33 -11.53
C ILE A 101 11.81 -14.31 -11.24
N PHE A 102 12.43 -15.48 -11.06
CA PHE A 102 13.86 -15.60 -10.83
C PHE A 102 14.72 -15.19 -12.04
N GLN A 103 14.25 -15.46 -13.27
CA GLN A 103 14.90 -14.98 -14.49
C GLN A 103 14.79 -13.45 -14.66
N GLY A 104 13.80 -12.82 -14.04
CA GLY A 104 13.64 -11.37 -14.01
C GLY A 104 13.38 -10.74 -15.38
N LYS A 105 12.72 -11.47 -16.29
CA LYS A 105 12.42 -10.98 -17.65
C LYS A 105 11.08 -10.25 -17.68
N VAL A 106 11.11 -8.99 -18.11
CA VAL A 106 9.91 -8.16 -18.28
C VAL A 106 9.19 -8.54 -19.59
N THR A 107 8.25 -9.47 -19.49
CA THR A 107 7.39 -9.93 -20.60
C THR A 107 6.05 -9.19 -20.62
N ASN A 108 5.26 -9.34 -21.70
CA ASN A 108 3.90 -8.79 -21.73
C ASN A 108 2.97 -9.44 -20.69
N LYS A 109 3.17 -10.73 -20.39
CA LYS A 109 2.47 -11.41 -19.29
C LYS A 109 2.77 -10.74 -17.95
N TRP A 110 4.04 -10.45 -17.69
CA TRP A 110 4.49 -9.73 -16.50
C TRP A 110 3.86 -8.34 -16.39
N ARG A 111 3.90 -7.54 -17.46
CA ARG A 111 3.28 -6.20 -17.47
C ARG A 111 1.79 -6.27 -17.14
N ASN A 112 1.07 -7.21 -17.75
CA ASN A 112 -0.37 -7.38 -17.50
C ASN A 112 -0.66 -7.82 -16.06
N PHE A 113 0.11 -8.77 -15.53
CA PHE A 113 0.02 -9.18 -14.13
C PHE A 113 0.26 -7.99 -13.18
N MET A 114 1.33 -7.23 -13.40
CA MET A 114 1.69 -6.07 -12.57
C MET A 114 0.62 -4.97 -12.58
N LYS A 115 -0.03 -4.71 -13.72
CA LYS A 115 -1.16 -3.77 -13.80
C LYS A 115 -2.30 -4.15 -12.85
N GLY A 116 -2.62 -5.44 -12.75
CA GLY A 116 -3.63 -5.95 -11.82
C GLY A 116 -3.24 -5.71 -10.37
N GLN A 117 -1.99 -6.00 -10.01
CA GLN A 117 -1.49 -5.80 -8.64
C GLN A 117 -1.41 -4.32 -8.25
N ILE A 118 -0.97 -3.45 -9.17
CA ILE A 118 -0.92 -2.01 -8.96
C ILE A 118 -2.32 -1.45 -8.77
N LYS A 119 -3.30 -1.88 -9.59
CA LYS A 119 -4.69 -1.49 -9.43
C LYS A 119 -5.21 -1.86 -8.04
N ARG A 120 -4.93 -3.07 -7.57
CA ARG A 120 -5.30 -3.52 -6.22
C ARG A 120 -4.68 -2.65 -5.13
N ALA A 121 -3.38 -2.34 -5.22
CA ALA A 121 -2.72 -1.48 -4.24
C ALA A 121 -3.34 -0.06 -4.23
N ARG A 122 -3.72 0.48 -5.39
CA ARG A 122 -4.42 1.77 -5.48
C ARG A 122 -5.80 1.75 -4.84
N MET A 123 -6.55 0.65 -4.92
CA MET A 123 -7.85 0.53 -4.24
C MET A 123 -7.70 0.68 -2.71
N PHE A 124 -6.68 0.06 -2.11
CA PHE A 124 -6.42 0.25 -0.68
C PHE A 124 -5.96 1.67 -0.34
N PHE A 125 -5.24 2.36 -1.23
CA PHE A 125 -4.96 3.79 -1.05
C PHE A 125 -6.25 4.62 -1.10
N ASP A 126 -7.16 4.33 -2.02
CA ASP A 126 -8.45 5.03 -2.13
C ASP A 126 -9.30 4.83 -0.86
N GLU A 127 -9.33 3.62 -0.30
CA GLU A 127 -9.96 3.33 0.99
C GLU A 127 -9.30 4.10 2.15
N ALA A 128 -7.97 4.18 2.16
CA ALA A 128 -7.22 4.87 3.20
C ALA A 128 -7.46 6.39 3.21
N GLU A 129 -7.65 7.00 2.03
CA GLU A 129 -7.84 8.46 1.89
C GLU A 129 -9.03 8.98 2.72
N ALA A 130 -10.09 8.18 2.88
CA ALA A 130 -11.27 8.56 3.65
C ALA A 130 -10.95 8.84 5.13
N GLY A 131 -10.09 8.04 5.76
CA GLY A 131 -9.77 8.20 7.18
C GLY A 131 -8.73 9.29 7.48
N VAL A 132 -7.95 9.74 6.49
CA VAL A 132 -6.89 10.75 6.74
C VAL A 132 -7.49 12.09 7.17
N SER A 133 -8.62 12.48 6.57
CA SER A 133 -9.32 13.73 6.88
C SER A 133 -9.94 13.74 8.29
N GLU A 134 -10.17 12.57 8.87
CA GLU A 134 -10.79 12.39 10.18
C GLU A 134 -9.75 12.41 11.32
N LEU A 135 -8.46 12.38 10.99
CA LEU A 135 -7.38 12.50 11.98
C LEU A 135 -7.31 13.90 12.57
N SER A 136 -6.64 14.04 13.71
CA SER A 136 -6.33 15.33 14.32
C SER A 136 -5.58 16.23 13.32
N SER A 137 -5.86 17.53 13.35
CA SER A 137 -5.33 18.52 12.39
C SER A 137 -3.81 18.47 12.23
N ALA A 138 -3.07 18.29 13.34
CA ALA A 138 -1.60 18.18 13.34
C ALA A 138 -1.08 16.95 12.58
N SER A 139 -1.89 15.89 12.46
CA SER A 139 -1.52 14.61 11.85
C SER A 139 -1.91 14.51 10.38
N ARG A 140 -2.92 15.27 9.93
CA ARG A 140 -3.46 15.17 8.55
C ARG A 140 -2.39 15.42 7.50
N TRP A 141 -1.62 16.49 7.63
CA TRP A 141 -0.61 16.87 6.63
C TRP A 141 0.50 15.82 6.44
N PRO A 142 1.20 15.36 7.49
CA PRO A 142 2.24 14.34 7.31
C PRO A 142 1.67 13.01 6.80
N VAL A 143 0.45 12.62 7.21
CA VAL A 143 -0.19 11.40 6.72
C VAL A 143 -0.58 11.53 5.24
N TRP A 144 -1.18 12.64 4.82
CA TRP A 144 -1.45 12.93 3.41
C TRP A 144 -0.18 12.93 2.57
N ALA A 145 0.88 13.60 3.04
CA ALA A 145 2.15 13.64 2.34
C ALA A 145 2.75 12.23 2.18
N SER A 146 2.75 11.44 3.24
CA SER A 146 3.23 10.05 3.22
C SER A 146 2.43 9.19 2.24
N LEU A 147 1.10 9.20 2.34
CA LEU A 147 0.18 8.47 1.47
C LEU A 147 0.43 8.79 0.00
N MET A 148 0.43 10.08 -0.35
CA MET A 148 0.62 10.52 -1.74
C MET A 148 1.99 10.14 -2.30
N ILE A 149 3.06 10.29 -1.50
CA ILE A 149 4.42 9.93 -1.93
C ILE A 149 4.53 8.41 -2.10
N TYR A 150 3.95 7.61 -1.22
CA TYR A 150 3.94 6.15 -1.37
C TYR A 150 3.16 5.70 -2.59
N ARG A 151 1.97 6.27 -2.82
CA ARG A 151 1.14 5.99 -4.00
C ARG A 151 1.89 6.27 -5.31
N GLN A 152 2.72 7.31 -5.35
CA GLN A 152 3.55 7.65 -6.52
C GLN A 152 4.68 6.65 -6.82
N ILE A 153 5.03 5.75 -5.90
CA ILE A 153 5.95 4.65 -6.19
C ILE A 153 5.33 3.73 -7.25
N LEU A 154 4.02 3.51 -7.20
CA LEU A 154 3.30 2.73 -8.20
C LEU A 154 3.42 3.37 -9.60
N ASP A 155 3.29 4.69 -9.69
CA ASP A 155 3.49 5.44 -10.94
C ASP A 155 4.93 5.30 -11.46
N ALA A 156 5.91 5.23 -10.54
CA ALA A 156 7.31 5.03 -10.91
C ALA A 156 7.59 3.59 -11.40
N ILE A 157 6.83 2.59 -10.93
CA ILE A 157 6.86 1.23 -11.49
C ILE A 157 6.24 1.23 -12.89
N GLU A 158 5.13 1.95 -13.12
CA GLU A 158 4.55 2.05 -14.46
C GLU A 158 5.50 2.78 -15.43
N ALA A 159 6.10 3.90 -14.99
CA ALA A 159 7.02 4.69 -15.80
C ALA A 159 8.34 3.98 -16.16
N ASN A 160 8.73 2.96 -15.39
CA ASN A 160 9.91 2.14 -15.69
C ASN A 160 9.58 0.89 -16.53
N ASP A 161 8.38 0.85 -17.12
CA ASP A 161 7.83 -0.26 -17.91
C ASP A 161 7.75 -1.56 -17.09
N TYR A 162 7.38 -1.44 -15.81
CA TYR A 162 7.20 -2.54 -14.87
C TYR A 162 8.49 -3.36 -14.62
N ASN A 163 9.66 -2.77 -14.84
CA ASN A 163 10.96 -3.38 -14.57
C ASN A 163 11.39 -3.18 -13.11
N ASN A 164 10.68 -3.82 -12.19
CA ASN A 164 11.00 -3.93 -10.76
C ASN A 164 11.91 -5.13 -10.42
N PHE A 165 12.33 -5.91 -11.42
CA PHE A 165 13.35 -6.96 -11.25
C PHE A 165 14.76 -6.36 -11.08
N THR A 166 15.07 -5.34 -11.88
CA THR A 166 16.41 -4.74 -11.93
C THR A 166 16.42 -3.27 -11.56
N LYS A 167 15.29 -2.55 -11.69
CA LYS A 167 15.20 -1.12 -11.36
C LYS A 167 14.24 -0.91 -10.20
N ARG A 168 14.79 -0.58 -9.05
CA ARG A 168 13.99 -0.19 -7.89
C ARG A 168 13.29 1.14 -8.16
N ALA A 169 11.96 1.15 -8.10
CA ALA A 169 11.18 2.37 -8.32
C ALA A 169 11.30 3.33 -7.12
N TYR A 170 11.51 4.62 -7.39
CA TYR A 170 11.59 5.66 -6.36
C TYR A 170 10.94 6.95 -6.83
N VAL A 171 10.39 7.70 -5.87
CA VAL A 171 9.91 9.07 -6.12
C VAL A 171 11.08 10.04 -5.93
N GLY A 172 11.45 10.73 -7.00
CA GLY A 172 12.51 11.75 -6.97
C GLY A 172 12.17 12.96 -6.11
N LYS A 173 13.20 13.70 -5.65
CA LYS A 173 13.05 14.84 -4.73
C LYS A 173 12.05 15.89 -5.22
N ALA A 174 12.11 16.24 -6.51
CA ALA A 174 11.19 17.22 -7.11
C ALA A 174 9.72 16.78 -7.00
N ARG A 175 9.39 15.53 -7.36
CA ARG A 175 8.02 15.01 -7.25
C ARG A 175 7.54 14.98 -5.80
N ARG A 176 8.39 14.59 -4.84
CA ARG A 176 8.05 14.65 -3.41
C ARG A 176 7.70 16.07 -2.97
N LEU A 177 8.50 17.06 -3.35
CA LEU A 177 8.26 18.46 -3.02
C LEU A 177 6.95 18.98 -3.66
N LEU A 178 6.66 18.59 -4.90
CA LEU A 178 5.42 18.96 -5.58
C LEU A 178 4.17 18.34 -4.91
N SER A 179 4.30 17.22 -4.22
CA SER A 179 3.20 16.61 -3.45
C SER A 179 2.85 17.38 -2.17
N LEU A 180 3.80 18.12 -1.58
CA LEU A 180 3.59 18.75 -0.26
C LEU A 180 2.52 19.85 -0.25
N PRO A 181 2.45 20.77 -1.24
CA PRO A 181 1.37 21.76 -1.30
C PRO A 181 -0.01 21.12 -1.47
N ILE A 182 -0.11 20.05 -2.27
CA ILE A 182 -1.37 19.33 -2.49
C ILE A 182 -1.78 18.60 -1.21
N ALA A 183 -0.85 17.93 -0.53
CA ALA A 183 -1.08 17.30 0.76
C ALA A 183 -1.53 18.32 1.81
N CYS A 184 -0.95 19.52 1.82
CA CYS A 184 -1.35 20.61 2.71
C CYS A 184 -2.78 21.08 2.39
N ALA A 185 -3.10 21.31 1.11
CA ALA A 185 -4.44 21.69 0.69
C ALA A 185 -5.49 20.63 1.09
N ARG A 186 -5.19 19.34 0.93
CA ARG A 186 -6.06 18.24 1.39
C ARG A 186 -6.19 18.16 2.91
N ALA A 187 -5.13 18.43 3.65
CA ALA A 187 -5.16 18.44 5.11
C ALA A 187 -6.00 19.60 5.69
N LEU A 188 -6.04 20.73 4.98
CA LEU A 188 -6.85 21.91 5.32
C LEU A 188 -8.30 21.79 4.86
N ALA A 189 -8.58 20.95 3.87
CA ALA A 189 -9.94 20.67 3.46
C ALA A 189 -10.69 20.00 4.63
N VAL A 190 -11.73 20.67 5.11
CA VAL A 190 -12.66 20.12 6.10
C VAL A 190 -13.32 18.89 5.48
N PRO A 191 -13.53 17.79 6.22
CA PRO A 191 -14.21 16.61 5.71
C PRO A 191 -15.49 17.02 4.98
N SER A 192 -15.58 16.62 3.71
CA SER A 192 -16.69 16.94 2.83
C SER A 192 -17.99 16.47 3.46
N ARG A 193 -18.97 17.39 3.53
CA ARG A 193 -20.36 17.06 3.83
C ARG A 193 -20.81 16.03 2.81
N ASP A 194 -21.12 14.82 3.23
CA ASP A 194 -22.10 14.05 2.48
C ASP A 194 -23.38 14.88 2.46
N MET A 195 -23.84 15.17 1.25
CA MET A 195 -25.15 15.73 1.00
C MET A 195 -26.18 14.79 1.63
N ASP A 196 -26.78 15.27 2.72
CA ASP A 196 -28.18 14.99 2.98
C ASP A 196 -29.00 15.44 1.76
N MET A 197 -29.25 14.52 0.84
CA MET A 197 -30.38 14.53 -0.08
C MET A 197 -30.91 13.10 -0.15
N LYS A 198 -31.80 12.73 0.78
CA LYS A 198 -33.26 12.75 0.55
C LYS A 198 -33.67 12.03 -0.74
N LEU A 199 -34.08 10.77 -0.60
CA LEU A 199 -35.47 10.31 -0.73
C LEU A 199 -35.64 8.93 -0.10
#